data_AF-A0A2A5EHY9-F1
#
_entry.id   AF-A0A2A5EHY9-F1
#
_cell.length_a   1.000
_cell.length_b   1.000
_cell.length_c   1.000
_cell.angle_alpha   90.00
_cell.angle_beta   90.00
_cell.angle_gamma   90.00
#
_symmetry.space_group_name_H-M   'P 1'
#
loop_
_entity.id
_entity.type
_entity.pdbx_description
1 polymer ?
#
loop_
_entity_poly.entity_id
_entity_poly.type
_entity_poly.pdbx_seq_one_letter_code
_entity_poly.pdbx_strand_id
1 'polypeptide(L)'
;MGKSKRNKKMKITERILLVILILALAMKFAYLPGADILLILSIGILSIVYSSVGFALFNGIGLRDLFSGGAFKNTNAKKIIGAIATGFALSITTLGILFKIQSYPGANVMLYTGLVLLGIILIIVLLKMIKNRSRYYTRILIKVLAFGLFALLLLFTPSKTRLTLNFPNHPEYVQALIDLEKDPGNDALIFKVEEERSKMIEEQAGMREKQNQ
;
A
#
# COMPACT_ATOMS: atom_id res chain seq x y z
N MET A 1 -32.03 -2.87 -17.59
CA MET A 1 -31.47 -3.65 -16.45
C MET A 1 -29.93 -3.89 -16.47
N GLY A 2 -29.18 -3.58 -17.53
CA GLY A 2 -27.77 -3.99 -17.66
C GLY A 2 -26.68 -3.14 -16.97
N LYS A 3 -26.92 -1.85 -16.65
CA LYS A 3 -25.89 -0.96 -16.07
C LYS A 3 -25.60 -1.23 -14.58
N SER A 4 -26.61 -1.62 -13.80
CA SER A 4 -26.47 -1.91 -12.36
C SER A 4 -25.57 -3.11 -12.06
N LYS A 5 -25.72 -4.21 -12.82
CA LYS A 5 -24.88 -5.42 -12.68
C LYS A 5 -23.40 -5.17 -13.03
N ARG A 6 -23.10 -4.25 -13.95
CA ARG A 6 -21.71 -4.00 -14.42
C ARG A 6 -20.85 -3.25 -13.40
N ASN A 7 -21.43 -2.26 -12.73
CA ASN A 7 -20.76 -1.53 -11.65
C ASN A 7 -20.45 -2.41 -10.44
N LYS A 8 -21.15 -3.55 -10.31
CA LYS A 8 -20.87 -4.58 -9.31
C LYS A 8 -19.52 -5.26 -9.57
N LYS A 9 -19.14 -5.51 -10.84
CA LYS A 9 -17.93 -6.26 -11.21
C LYS A 9 -16.63 -5.54 -10.80
N MET A 10 -16.51 -4.24 -11.06
CA MET A 10 -15.33 -3.46 -10.64
C MET A 10 -15.12 -3.44 -9.13
N LYS A 11 -16.22 -3.37 -8.37
CA LYS A 11 -16.19 -3.44 -6.92
C LYS A 11 -15.81 -4.84 -6.41
N ILE A 12 -16.16 -5.88 -7.17
CA ILE A 12 -15.74 -7.25 -6.86
C ILE A 12 -14.23 -7.38 -7.06
N THR A 13 -13.66 -6.85 -8.16
CA THR A 13 -12.21 -6.86 -8.40
C THR A 13 -11.44 -6.21 -7.24
N GLU A 14 -11.83 -5.01 -6.83
CA GLU A 14 -11.20 -4.34 -5.68
C GLU A 14 -11.32 -5.17 -4.39
N ARG A 15 -12.50 -5.74 -4.11
CA ARG A 15 -12.70 -6.58 -2.92
C ARG A 15 -11.83 -7.83 -2.93
N ILE A 16 -11.69 -8.48 -4.09
CA ILE A 16 -10.82 -9.65 -4.24
C ILE A 16 -9.37 -9.25 -3.94
N LEU A 17 -8.89 -8.13 -4.49
CA LEU A 17 -7.55 -7.63 -4.19
C LEU A 17 -7.36 -7.32 -2.71
N LEU A 18 -8.35 -6.73 -2.04
CA LEU A 18 -8.30 -6.47 -0.60
C LEU A 18 -8.30 -7.77 0.23
N VAL A 19 -9.05 -8.79 -0.18
CA VAL A 19 -9.02 -10.11 0.48
C VAL A 19 -7.66 -10.77 0.32
N ILE A 20 -7.08 -10.75 -0.89
CA ILE A 20 -5.73 -11.27 -1.15
C ILE A 20 -4.70 -10.50 -0.32
N LEU A 21 -4.83 -9.19 -0.20
CA LEU A 21 -3.95 -8.36 0.63
C LEU A 21 -4.03 -8.76 2.11
N ILE A 22 -5.24 -8.96 2.65
CA ILE A 22 -5.42 -9.41 4.04
C ILE A 22 -4.80 -10.79 4.25
N LEU A 23 -4.98 -11.71 3.29
CA LEU A 23 -4.33 -13.02 3.34
C LEU A 23 -2.81 -12.91 3.30
N ALA A 24 -2.25 -12.05 2.44
CA ALA A 24 -0.81 -11.81 2.37
C ALA A 24 -0.24 -11.26 3.68
N LEU A 25 -0.95 -10.32 4.31
CA LEU A 25 -0.59 -9.80 5.64
C LEU A 25 -0.65 -10.89 6.71
N ALA A 26 -1.71 -11.71 6.72
CA ALA A 26 -1.82 -12.83 7.65
C ALA A 26 -0.67 -13.83 7.49
N MET A 27 -0.31 -14.16 6.24
CA MET A 27 0.85 -15.00 5.94
C MET A 27 2.16 -14.36 6.42
N LYS A 28 2.33 -13.04 6.26
CA LYS A 28 3.52 -12.32 6.73
C LYS A 28 3.66 -12.40 8.25
N PHE A 29 2.58 -12.19 8.99
CA PHE A 29 2.59 -12.32 10.45
C PHE A 29 2.72 -13.76 10.95
N ALA A 30 2.33 -14.75 10.15
CA ALA A 30 2.53 -16.17 10.42
C ALA A 30 3.90 -16.68 9.95
N TYR A 31 4.78 -15.79 9.44
CA TYR A 31 6.12 -16.13 8.94
C TYR A 31 6.12 -17.20 7.83
N LEU A 32 5.07 -17.24 7.02
CA LEU A 32 4.94 -18.22 5.94
C LEU A 32 5.81 -17.84 4.73
N PRO A 33 6.47 -18.82 4.08
CA PRO A 33 7.27 -18.55 2.89
C PRO A 33 6.41 -17.99 1.76
N GLY A 34 6.96 -17.05 1.00
CA GLY A 34 6.26 -16.39 -0.13
C GLY A 34 5.29 -15.27 0.28
N ALA A 35 5.09 -15.02 1.58
CA ALA A 35 4.24 -13.92 2.06
C ALA A 35 4.64 -12.56 1.47
N ASP A 36 5.95 -12.27 1.42
CA ASP A 36 6.46 -11.00 0.90
C ASP A 36 6.17 -10.82 -0.59
N ILE A 37 6.36 -11.86 -1.39
CA ILE A 37 6.07 -11.83 -2.82
C ILE A 37 4.59 -11.56 -3.05
N LEU A 38 3.72 -12.27 -2.33
CA LEU A 38 2.27 -12.08 -2.44
C LEU A 38 1.84 -10.68 -2.01
N LEU A 39 2.47 -10.14 -0.96
CA LEU A 39 2.21 -8.79 -0.45
C LEU A 39 2.65 -7.72 -1.46
N ILE A 40 3.84 -7.86 -2.05
CA ILE A 40 4.35 -6.97 -3.11
C ILE A 40 3.42 -6.99 -4.32
N LEU A 41 3.02 -8.17 -4.80
CA LEU A 41 2.14 -8.30 -5.97
C LEU A 41 0.75 -7.74 -5.69
N SER A 42 0.16 -8.07 -4.54
CA SER A 42 -1.20 -7.62 -4.21
C SER A 42 -1.28 -6.11 -4.02
N ILE A 43 -0.36 -5.50 -3.27
CA ILE A 43 -0.29 -4.04 -3.10
C ILE A 43 0.09 -3.35 -4.41
N GLY A 44 1.06 -3.89 -5.16
CA GLY A 44 1.48 -3.33 -6.45
C GLY A 44 0.33 -3.26 -7.45
N ILE A 45 -0.44 -4.36 -7.61
CA ILE A 45 -1.62 -4.39 -8.47
C ILE A 45 -2.68 -3.41 -7.97
N LEU A 46 -2.93 -3.35 -6.65
CA LEU A 46 -3.91 -2.41 -6.08
C LEU A 46 -3.52 -0.95 -6.34
N SER A 47 -2.23 -0.62 -6.23
CA SER A 47 -1.69 0.70 -6.56
C SER A 47 -1.91 1.05 -8.04
N ILE A 48 -1.62 0.11 -8.95
CA ILE A 48 -1.84 0.30 -10.39
C ILE A 48 -3.33 0.51 -10.68
N VAL A 49 -4.21 -0.27 -10.05
CA VAL A 49 -5.67 -0.11 -10.19
C VAL A 49 -6.11 1.28 -9.74
N TYR A 50 -5.59 1.78 -8.62
CA TYR A 50 -5.91 3.13 -8.15
C TYR A 50 -5.39 4.23 -9.08
N SER A 51 -4.15 4.12 -9.56
CA SER A 51 -3.56 5.10 -10.47
C SER A 51 -4.26 5.10 -11.84
N SER A 52 -4.30 3.96 -12.52
CA SER A 52 -4.70 3.86 -13.92
C SER A 52 -6.21 3.80 -14.12
N VAL A 53 -6.94 3.19 -13.18
CA VAL A 53 -8.38 2.88 -13.33
C VAL A 53 -9.22 3.53 -12.22
N GLY A 54 -8.60 4.31 -11.32
CA GLY A 54 -9.26 4.96 -10.19
C GLY A 54 -10.44 5.83 -10.61
N PHE A 55 -10.29 6.59 -11.70
CA PHE A 55 -11.37 7.45 -12.18
C PHE A 55 -12.64 6.68 -12.56
N ALA A 56 -12.49 5.51 -13.19
CA ALA A 56 -13.61 4.63 -13.50
C ALA A 56 -14.19 3.98 -12.24
N LEU A 57 -13.32 3.55 -11.31
CA LEU A 57 -13.72 2.94 -10.04
C LEU A 57 -14.61 3.88 -9.20
N PHE A 58 -14.22 5.14 -9.05
CA PHE A 58 -14.97 6.12 -8.24
C PHE A 58 -16.24 6.60 -8.93
N ASN A 59 -16.21 6.79 -10.25
CA ASN A 59 -17.39 7.18 -11.02
C ASN A 59 -18.36 6.00 -11.31
N GLY A 60 -17.97 4.77 -10.97
CA GLY A 60 -18.80 3.59 -11.22
C GLY A 60 -18.95 3.31 -12.72
N ILE A 61 -17.83 3.33 -13.43
CA ILE A 61 -17.72 2.91 -14.83
C ILE A 61 -17.08 1.52 -14.83
N GLY A 62 -17.61 0.58 -15.63
CA GLY A 62 -17.04 -0.76 -15.74
C GLY A 62 -15.77 -0.79 -16.60
N LEU A 63 -14.85 -1.74 -16.32
CA LEU A 63 -13.61 -1.96 -17.10
C LEU A 63 -13.84 -2.07 -18.62
N ARG A 64 -14.90 -2.74 -19.04
CA ARG A 64 -15.21 -2.89 -20.48
C ARG A 64 -15.77 -1.60 -21.09
N ASP A 65 -16.51 -0.83 -20.29
CA ASP A 65 -17.15 0.39 -20.78
C ASP A 65 -16.12 1.53 -20.91
N LEU A 66 -14.96 1.46 -20.23
CA LEU A 66 -13.85 2.42 -20.36
C LEU A 66 -13.39 2.64 -21.81
N PHE A 67 -13.37 1.58 -22.61
CA PHE A 67 -12.96 1.64 -24.01
C PHE A 67 -14.11 1.98 -24.97
N SER A 68 -15.31 2.24 -24.44
CA SER A 68 -16.45 2.68 -25.25
C SER A 68 -16.52 4.21 -25.26
N GLY A 69 -16.68 4.82 -26.45
CA GLY A 69 -16.79 6.28 -26.60
C GLY A 69 -17.97 6.93 -25.84
N GLY A 70 -18.90 6.13 -25.30
CA GLY A 70 -20.05 6.58 -24.51
C GLY A 70 -19.84 6.58 -22.99
N ALA A 71 -18.73 6.06 -22.47
CA ALA A 71 -18.53 5.86 -21.03
C ALA A 71 -18.63 7.16 -20.21
N PHE A 72 -18.26 8.27 -20.84
CA PHE A 72 -18.04 9.56 -20.19
C PHE A 72 -19.18 10.56 -20.38
N LYS A 73 -20.15 10.28 -21.26
CA LYS A 73 -21.20 11.25 -21.65
C LYS A 73 -22.05 11.76 -20.47
N ASN A 74 -22.15 10.98 -19.38
CA ASN A 74 -22.94 11.33 -18.19
C ASN A 74 -22.09 11.73 -16.97
N THR A 75 -20.77 11.89 -17.13
CA THR A 75 -19.87 12.18 -16.00
C THR A 75 -19.33 13.60 -16.10
N ASN A 76 -19.53 14.38 -15.04
CA ASN A 76 -19.00 15.74 -14.95
C ASN A 76 -17.46 15.74 -14.94
N ALA A 77 -16.83 16.55 -15.78
CA ALA A 77 -15.36 16.67 -15.88
C ALA A 77 -14.67 16.90 -14.52
N LYS A 78 -15.26 17.68 -13.62
CA LYS A 78 -14.71 17.92 -12.27
C LYS A 78 -14.67 16.64 -11.43
N LYS A 79 -15.62 15.72 -11.61
CA LYS A 79 -15.61 14.41 -10.95
C LYS A 79 -14.57 13.48 -11.57
N ILE A 80 -14.29 13.61 -12.86
CA ILE A 80 -13.23 12.82 -13.50
C ILE A 80 -11.87 13.26 -12.93
N ILE A 81 -11.57 14.56 -12.97
CA ILE A 81 -10.31 15.11 -12.44
C ILE A 81 -10.14 14.76 -10.96
N GLY A 82 -11.17 14.97 -10.14
CA GLY A 82 -11.11 14.63 -8.71
C GLY A 82 -10.88 13.14 -8.47
N ALA A 83 -11.44 12.27 -9.32
CA ALA A 83 -11.26 10.83 -9.21
C ALA A 83 -9.86 10.37 -9.66
N ILE A 84 -9.25 11.02 -10.66
CA ILE A 84 -7.84 10.80 -11.04
C ILE A 84 -6.93 11.21 -9.89
N ALA A 85 -7.10 12.43 -9.35
CA ALA A 85 -6.29 12.93 -8.24
C ALA A 85 -6.42 12.03 -6.99
N THR A 86 -7.63 11.57 -6.68
CA THR A 86 -7.87 10.60 -5.60
C THR A 86 -7.16 9.27 -5.86
N GLY A 87 -7.24 8.76 -7.09
CA GLY A 87 -6.58 7.50 -7.48
C GLY A 87 -5.06 7.59 -7.33
N PHE A 88 -4.47 8.70 -7.76
CA PHE A 88 -3.03 8.95 -7.61
C PHE A 88 -2.60 9.05 -6.14
N ALA A 89 -3.35 9.80 -5.31
CA ALA A 89 -3.08 9.92 -3.88
C ALA A 89 -3.16 8.55 -3.15
N LEU A 90 -4.17 7.75 -3.47
CA LEU A 90 -4.30 6.40 -2.93
C LEU A 90 -3.18 5.48 -3.42
N SER A 91 -2.78 5.58 -4.69
CA SER A 91 -1.67 4.80 -5.25
C SER A 91 -0.37 5.06 -4.49
N ILE A 92 0.04 6.32 -4.33
CA ILE A 92 1.26 6.69 -3.59
C ILE A 92 1.17 6.21 -2.14
N THR A 93 0.02 6.40 -1.48
CA THR A 93 -0.16 5.96 -0.09
C THR A 93 -0.05 4.43 0.04
N THR A 94 -0.65 3.68 -0.88
CA THR A 94 -0.62 2.21 -0.87
C THR A 94 0.81 1.70 -1.11
N LEU A 95 1.57 2.34 -2.01
CA LEU A 95 3.00 2.04 -2.16
C LEU A 95 3.80 2.41 -0.91
N GLY A 96 3.57 3.58 -0.31
CA GLY A 96 4.22 3.96 0.95
C GLY A 96 3.98 2.93 2.07
N ILE A 97 2.76 2.39 2.16
CA ILE A 97 2.41 1.30 3.07
C ILE A 97 3.26 0.05 2.78
N LEU A 98 3.38 -0.35 1.51
CA LEU A 98 4.23 -1.48 1.10
C LEU A 98 5.69 -1.26 1.50
N PHE A 99 6.26 -0.10 1.16
CA PHE A 99 7.63 0.25 1.49
C PHE A 99 7.87 0.21 3.01
N LYS A 100 6.89 0.69 3.80
CA LYS A 100 6.99 0.71 5.26
C LYS A 100 6.92 -0.68 5.87
N ILE A 101 6.05 -1.55 5.36
CA ILE A 101 5.94 -2.96 5.80
C ILE A 101 7.22 -3.72 5.44
N GLN A 102 7.76 -3.50 4.24
CA GLN A 102 8.96 -4.19 3.77
C GLN A 102 10.28 -3.59 4.29
N SER A 103 10.22 -2.58 5.16
CA SER A 103 11.41 -1.85 5.64
C SER A 103 12.30 -1.30 4.51
N TYR A 104 11.71 -0.92 3.38
CA TYR A 104 12.45 -0.35 2.26
C TYR A 104 12.85 1.12 2.54
N PRO A 105 14.01 1.56 2.01
CA PRO A 105 14.45 2.93 2.16
C PRO A 105 13.46 3.90 1.52
N GLY A 106 13.30 5.09 2.11
CA GLY A 106 12.36 6.11 1.64
C GLY A 106 10.89 5.88 2.00
N ALA A 107 10.55 4.82 2.75
CA ALA A 107 9.18 4.51 3.16
C ALA A 107 8.45 5.69 3.83
N ASN A 108 9.14 6.39 4.75
CA ASN A 108 8.55 7.55 5.43
C ASN A 108 8.24 8.69 4.46
N VAL A 109 9.17 8.99 3.54
CA VAL A 109 8.98 10.05 2.55
C VAL A 109 7.75 9.75 1.70
N MET A 110 7.65 8.53 1.17
CA MET A 110 6.48 8.11 0.38
C MET A 110 5.17 8.17 1.17
N LEU A 111 5.17 7.72 2.45
CA LEU A 111 4.00 7.81 3.32
C LEU A 111 3.60 9.25 3.60
N TYR A 112 4.55 10.14 3.90
CA TYR A 112 4.27 11.56 4.10
C TYR A 112 3.67 12.19 2.84
N THR A 113 4.26 11.95 1.68
CA THR A 113 3.73 12.44 0.40
C THR A 113 2.30 11.94 0.16
N GLY A 114 2.07 10.63 0.36
CA GLY A 114 0.73 10.04 0.23
C GLY A 114 -0.28 10.66 1.19
N LEU A 115 0.07 10.80 2.47
CA LEU A 115 -0.78 11.39 3.50
C LEU A 115 -1.12 12.86 3.25
N VAL A 116 -0.16 13.67 2.79
CA VAL A 116 -0.41 15.07 2.40
C VAL A 116 -1.42 15.12 1.25
N LEU A 117 -1.23 14.31 0.21
CA LEU A 117 -2.16 14.25 -0.92
C LEU A 117 -3.55 13.78 -0.47
N LEU A 118 -3.64 12.75 0.37
CA LEU A 118 -4.91 12.29 0.94
C LEU A 118 -5.56 13.36 1.82
N GLY A 119 -4.79 14.15 2.57
CA GLY A 119 -5.29 15.27 3.35
C GLY A 119 -5.95 16.35 2.48
N ILE A 120 -5.32 16.72 1.37
CA ILE A 120 -5.90 17.64 0.38
C ILE A 120 -7.22 17.07 -0.18
N ILE A 121 -7.23 15.79 -0.58
CA ILE A 121 -8.44 15.13 -1.08
C ILE A 121 -9.53 15.09 0.00
N LEU A 122 -9.17 14.79 1.25
CA LEU A 122 -10.10 14.74 2.38
C LEU A 122 -10.80 16.09 2.58
N ILE A 123 -10.05 17.19 2.61
CA ILE A 123 -10.60 18.55 2.74
C ILE A 123 -11.58 18.84 1.60
N ILE A 124 -11.18 18.61 0.35
CA ILE A 124 -12.02 18.85 -0.83
C ILE A 124 -13.32 18.03 -0.75
N VAL A 125 -13.22 16.76 -0.37
CA VAL A 125 -14.36 15.85 -0.27
C VAL A 125 -15.32 16.31 0.84
N LEU A 126 -14.81 16.68 2.01
CA LEU A 126 -15.64 17.17 3.11
C LEU A 126 -16.39 18.46 2.73
N LEU A 127 -15.69 19.44 2.14
CA LEU A 127 -16.33 20.67 1.64
C LEU A 127 -17.42 20.39 0.61
N LYS A 128 -17.18 19.45 -0.32
CA LYS A 128 -18.19 19.06 -1.31
C LYS A 128 -19.35 18.29 -0.70
N MET A 129 -19.13 17.50 0.34
CA MET A 129 -20.18 16.76 1.03
C MET A 129 -21.14 17.65 1.80
N ILE A 130 -20.67 18.79 2.32
CA ILE A 130 -21.55 19.79 2.97
C ILE A 130 -22.60 20.30 1.97
N LYS A 131 -22.18 20.60 0.73
CA LYS A 131 -23.09 21.09 -0.32
C LYS A 131 -23.89 19.98 -1.01
N ASN A 132 -23.32 18.79 -1.18
CA ASN A 132 -23.93 17.69 -1.90
C ASN A 132 -23.46 16.33 -1.36
N ARG A 133 -24.32 15.69 -0.56
CA ARG A 133 -24.10 14.33 -0.02
C ARG A 133 -24.33 13.24 -1.07
N SER A 134 -23.57 13.28 -2.16
CA SER A 134 -23.63 12.24 -3.18
C SER A 134 -22.87 10.98 -2.76
N ARG A 135 -23.38 9.81 -3.18
CA ARG A 135 -22.70 8.50 -3.04
C ARG A 135 -21.30 8.44 -3.65
N TYR A 136 -20.93 9.40 -4.50
CA TYR A 136 -19.58 9.52 -5.04
C TYR A 136 -18.60 9.98 -3.96
N TYR A 137 -18.91 11.07 -3.26
CA TYR A 137 -18.03 11.63 -2.23
C TYR A 137 -17.91 10.72 -1.01
N THR A 138 -19.00 10.09 -0.58
CA THR A 138 -18.96 9.10 0.53
C THR A 138 -18.03 7.92 0.22
N ARG A 139 -18.01 7.45 -1.04
CA ARG A 139 -17.13 6.34 -1.46
C ARG A 139 -15.66 6.73 -1.44
N ILE A 140 -15.34 7.96 -1.82
CA ILE A 140 -13.97 8.48 -1.72
C ILE A 140 -13.60 8.63 -0.25
N LEU A 141 -14.46 9.25 0.56
CA LEU A 141 -14.21 9.51 1.97
C LEU A 141 -13.84 8.24 2.75
N ILE A 142 -14.63 7.16 2.62
CA ILE A 142 -14.37 5.90 3.34
C ILE A 142 -12.99 5.34 2.99
N LYS A 143 -12.57 5.40 1.73
CA LYS A 143 -11.27 4.87 1.30
C LYS A 143 -10.11 5.75 1.75
N VAL A 144 -10.26 7.07 1.60
CA VAL A 144 -9.27 8.05 2.07
C VAL A 144 -9.06 7.89 3.57
N LEU A 145 -10.13 7.73 4.36
CA LEU A 145 -10.03 7.49 5.80
C LEU A 145 -9.41 6.12 6.12
N ALA A 146 -9.82 5.05 5.44
CA ALA A 146 -9.29 3.71 5.69
C ALA A 146 -7.77 3.63 5.42
N PHE A 147 -7.33 4.05 4.23
CA PHE A 147 -5.90 4.05 3.88
C PHE A 147 -5.12 5.12 4.64
N GLY A 148 -5.70 6.30 4.86
CA GLY A 148 -5.06 7.37 5.62
C GLY A 148 -4.82 6.98 7.08
N LEU A 149 -5.82 6.38 7.74
CA LEU A 149 -5.66 5.92 9.13
C LEU A 149 -4.65 4.78 9.22
N PHE A 150 -4.70 3.80 8.31
CA PHE A 150 -3.73 2.71 8.30
C PHE A 150 -2.30 3.20 8.03
N ALA A 151 -2.13 4.14 7.10
CA ALA A 151 -0.85 4.80 6.83
C ALA A 151 -0.32 5.58 8.04
N LEU A 152 -1.19 6.31 8.75
CA LEU A 152 -0.83 7.00 9.99
C LEU A 152 -0.38 6.02 11.08
N LEU A 153 -1.11 4.92 11.30
CA LEU A 153 -0.71 3.89 12.27
C LEU A 153 0.70 3.33 11.96
N LEU A 154 0.97 3.02 10.70
CA LEU A 154 2.28 2.53 10.28
C LEU A 154 3.38 3.59 10.41
N LEU A 155 3.07 4.85 10.14
CA LEU A 155 4.02 5.95 10.27
C LEU A 155 4.53 6.08 11.71
N PHE A 156 3.62 6.00 12.69
CA PHE A 156 3.94 6.08 14.12
C PHE A 156 4.49 4.78 14.72
N THR A 157 4.54 3.69 13.95
CA THR A 157 5.12 2.43 14.43
C THR A 157 6.65 2.58 14.53
N PRO A 158 7.27 2.33 15.71
CA PRO A 158 8.73 2.44 15.88
C PRO A 158 9.53 1.54 14.93
N SER A 159 10.72 2.00 14.48
CA SER A 159 11.60 1.19 13.61
C SER A 159 11.96 -0.14 14.25
N LYS A 160 12.27 -0.15 15.55
CA LYS A 160 12.55 -1.38 16.30
C LYS A 160 11.46 -2.43 16.11
N THR A 161 10.20 -2.09 16.35
CA THR A 161 9.06 -3.01 16.20
C THR A 161 8.94 -3.57 14.79
N ARG A 162 9.12 -2.72 13.75
CA ARG A 162 9.05 -3.17 12.36
C ARG A 162 10.19 -4.11 12.00
N LEU A 163 11.42 -3.77 12.41
CA LEU A 163 12.61 -4.56 12.13
C LEU A 163 12.57 -5.91 12.85
N THR A 164 12.16 -5.94 14.12
CA THR A 164 11.98 -7.20 14.86
C THR A 164 10.90 -8.08 14.24
N LEU A 165 9.84 -7.50 13.67
CA LEU A 165 8.81 -8.27 12.97
C LEU A 165 9.30 -8.83 11.64
N ASN A 166 10.19 -8.12 10.94
CA ASN A 166 10.73 -8.57 9.66
C ASN A 166 11.88 -9.58 9.82
N PHE A 167 12.62 -9.51 10.93
CA PHE A 167 13.78 -10.36 11.22
C PHE A 167 13.67 -10.95 12.64
N PRO A 168 12.67 -11.81 12.92
CA PRO A 168 12.38 -12.28 14.27
C PRO A 168 13.52 -13.10 14.89
N ASN A 169 14.27 -13.84 14.06
CA ASN A 169 15.32 -14.76 14.49
C ASN A 169 16.74 -14.15 14.40
N HIS A 170 16.86 -12.86 14.06
CA HIS A 170 18.16 -12.21 13.85
C HIS A 170 18.26 -10.89 14.64
N PRO A 171 18.27 -10.95 15.99
CA PRO A 171 18.28 -9.76 16.83
C PRO A 171 19.56 -8.93 16.69
N GLU A 172 20.71 -9.54 16.42
CA GLU A 172 21.98 -8.83 16.17
C GLU A 172 21.90 -7.97 14.92
N TYR A 173 21.33 -8.53 13.84
CA TYR A 173 21.08 -7.80 12.59
C TYR A 173 20.12 -6.62 12.81
N VAL A 174 19.04 -6.84 13.56
CA VAL A 174 18.10 -5.77 13.94
C VAL A 174 18.80 -4.67 14.73
N GLN A 175 19.66 -5.02 15.68
CA GLN A 175 20.39 -4.04 16.49
C GLN A 175 21.37 -3.24 15.63
N ALA A 176 22.11 -3.90 14.72
CA ALA A 176 23.02 -3.24 13.79
C ALA A 176 22.27 -2.21 12.93
N LEU A 177 21.08 -2.55 12.42
CA LEU A 177 20.24 -1.63 11.66
C LEU A 177 19.76 -0.44 12.50
N ILE A 178 19.36 -0.66 13.76
CA ILE A 178 18.94 0.42 14.67
C ILE A 178 20.10 1.35 14.98
N ASP A 179 21.31 0.81 15.17
CA ASP A 179 22.50 1.62 15.44
C ASP A 179 22.86 2.46 14.20
N LEU A 180 22.82 1.87 13.00
CA LEU A 180 23.00 2.60 11.75
C LEU A 180 21.93 3.68 11.53
N GLU A 181 20.67 3.44 11.90
CA GLU A 181 19.61 4.47 11.82
C GLU A 181 19.93 5.71 12.69
N LYS A 182 20.66 5.55 13.81
CA LYS A 182 21.05 6.66 14.69
C LYS A 182 22.24 7.45 14.13
N ASP A 183 23.14 6.80 13.40
CA ASP A 183 24.33 7.40 12.82
C ASP A 183 24.59 6.87 11.39
N PRO A 184 23.81 7.34 10.38
CA PRO A 184 23.82 6.77 9.03
C PRO A 184 25.12 7.00 8.25
N GLY A 185 25.96 7.94 8.68
CA GLY A 185 27.23 8.29 8.04
C GLY A 185 28.43 7.52 8.58
N ASN A 186 28.21 6.56 9.49
CA ASN A 186 29.26 5.84 10.17
C ASN A 186 29.62 4.55 9.43
N ASP A 187 30.75 4.56 8.72
CA ASP A 187 31.22 3.43 7.92
C ASP A 187 31.37 2.13 8.74
N ALA A 188 31.72 2.23 10.03
CA ALA A 188 31.83 1.06 10.89
C ALA A 188 30.47 0.40 11.16
N LEU A 189 29.40 1.19 11.29
CA LEU A 189 28.04 0.67 11.46
C LEU A 189 27.50 0.08 10.15
N ILE A 190 27.85 0.66 9.00
CA ILE A 190 27.53 0.09 7.68
C ILE A 190 28.18 -1.29 7.55
N PHE A 191 29.47 -1.39 7.88
CA PHE A 191 30.21 -2.66 7.83
C PHE A 191 29.58 -3.70 8.77
N LYS A 192 29.23 -3.31 10.00
CA LYS A 192 28.57 -4.20 10.97
C LYS A 192 27.23 -4.73 10.46
N VAL A 193 26.41 -3.89 9.81
CA VAL A 193 25.15 -4.33 9.19
C VAL A 193 25.40 -5.38 8.11
N GLU A 194 26.41 -5.20 7.26
CA GLU A 194 26.73 -6.16 6.19
C GLU A 194 27.30 -7.47 6.75
N GLU A 195 28.11 -7.41 7.81
CA GLU A 195 28.60 -8.59 8.52
C GLU A 195 27.44 -9.43 9.07
N GLU A 196 26.54 -8.82 9.83
CA GLU A 196 25.38 -9.52 10.40
C GLU A 196 24.40 -10.02 9.32
N ARG A 197 24.27 -9.28 8.22
CA ARG A 197 23.50 -9.71 7.05
C ARG A 197 24.10 -10.96 6.42
N SER A 198 25.42 -11.04 6.32
CA SER A 198 26.14 -12.17 5.75
C SER A 198 25.94 -13.43 6.60
N LYS A 199 26.09 -13.31 7.94
CA LYS A 199 25.81 -14.40 8.90
C LYS A 199 24.39 -14.95 8.75
N MET A 200 23.40 -14.06 8.66
CA MET A 200 21.99 -14.44 8.44
C MET A 200 21.81 -15.23 7.14
N ILE A 201 22.43 -14.81 6.04
CA ILE A 201 22.33 -15.48 4.75
C ILE A 201 22.99 -16.87 4.80
N GLU A 202 24.16 -16.99 5.42
CA GLU A 202 24.87 -18.26 5.59
C GLU A 202 24.08 -19.25 6.43
N GLU A 203 23.49 -18.80 7.54
CA GLU A 203 22.62 -19.62 8.39
C GLU A 203 21.42 -20.17 7.61
N GLN A 204 20.77 -19.31 6.81
CA GLN A 204 19.65 -19.71 5.95
C GLN A 204 20.07 -20.71 4.86
N ALA A 205 21.27 -20.57 4.31
CA ALA A 205 21.81 -21.51 3.33
C ALA A 205 22.06 -22.88 3.96
N GLY A 206 22.74 -22.93 5.12
CA GLY A 206 23.02 -24.17 5.84
C GLY A 206 21.75 -24.91 6.31
N MET A 207 20.69 -24.19 6.69
CA MET A 207 19.40 -24.81 7.03
C MET A 207 18.72 -25.46 5.81
N ARG A 208 18.82 -24.85 4.62
CA ARG A 208 18.25 -25.43 3.39
C ARG A 208 18.95 -26.70 2.97
N GLU A 209 20.28 -26.78 3.14
CA GLU A 209 21.03 -27.99 2.85
C GLU A 209 20.62 -29.15 3.76
N LYS A 210 20.41 -28.88 5.06
CA LYS A 210 19.95 -29.88 6.03
C LYS A 210 18.52 -30.37 5.78
N GLN A 211 17.66 -29.57 5.16
CA GLN A 211 16.28 -29.96 4.82
C GLN A 211 16.19 -30.81 3.54
N ASN A 212 17.24 -30.82 2.72
CA ASN A 212 17.30 -31.54 1.45
C ASN A 212 18.10 -32.86 1.55
N GLN A 213 18.62 -33.19 2.73
CA GLN A 213 19.23 -34.48 3.07
C GLN A 213 18.21 -35.35 3.81
#